data_AF-A0AAD5J8P9-F1
#
_entry.id   AF-A0AAD5J8P9-F1
#
_cell.length_a   1.000
_cell.length_b   1.000
_cell.length_c   1.000
_cell.angle_alpha   90.00
_cell.angle_beta   90.00
_cell.angle_gamma   90.00
#
_symmetry.space_group_name_H-M   'P 1'
#
loop_
_entity.id
_entity.type
_entity.pdbx_description
1 polymer ?
#
loop_
_entity_poly.entity_id
_entity_poly.type
_entity_poly.pdbx_seq_one_letter_code
_entity_poly.pdbx_strand_id
1 'polypeptide(L)'
;MGKPLKEQAFATPDKVAELVRKINKPIQQVLPPVTAKMNLYLQNPSTRTILFKPVKTNIVEAHIQVQSLLKSEYSPEEQSLTGSECTTRRSL
;
A
#
# COMPACT_ATOMS: atom_id res chain seq x y z
N MET A 1 -4.16 7.04 27.52
CA MET A 1 -4.27 6.06 26.42
C MET A 1 -5.37 6.53 25.49
N GLY A 2 -5.10 6.64 24.18
CA GLY A 2 -6.13 6.99 23.21
C GLY A 2 -7.12 5.84 23.02
N LYS A 3 -8.36 6.13 22.62
CA LYS A 3 -9.33 5.09 22.29
C LYS A 3 -8.81 4.22 21.12
N PRO A 4 -9.05 2.89 21.14
CA PRO A 4 -8.75 1.99 20.02
C PRO A 4 -9.20 2.57 18.68
N LEU A 5 -8.48 2.27 17.61
CA LEU A 5 -8.73 2.87 16.29
C LEU A 5 -10.17 2.60 15.85
N LYS A 6 -10.63 1.36 16.02
CA LYS A 6 -12.00 0.91 15.68
C LYS A 6 -13.12 1.65 16.41
N GLU A 7 -12.84 2.27 17.55
CA GLU A 7 -13.84 3.03 18.34
C GLU A 7 -13.99 4.48 17.86
N GLN A 8 -13.19 4.89 16.88
CA GLN A 8 -13.23 6.24 16.32
C GLN A 8 -14.23 6.29 15.16
N ALA A 9 -15.05 7.35 15.10
CA ALA A 9 -16.15 7.46 14.13
C ALA A 9 -15.71 7.43 12.65
N PHE A 10 -14.44 7.71 12.36
CA PHE A 10 -13.88 7.65 11.02
C PHE A 10 -13.33 6.26 10.64
N ALA A 11 -13.25 5.34 11.61
CA ALA A 11 -12.61 4.03 11.48
C ALA A 11 -13.65 2.91 11.30
N THR A 12 -14.80 3.23 10.72
CA THR A 12 -15.73 2.18 10.30
C THR A 12 -15.10 1.34 9.19
N PRO A 13 -15.39 0.02 9.13
CA PRO A 13 -14.80 -0.86 8.11
C PRO A 13 -14.92 -0.31 6.68
N ASP A 14 -16.08 0.27 6.32
CA ASP A 14 -16.29 0.89 5.01
C ASP A 14 -15.39 2.09 4.74
N LYS A 15 -15.19 2.95 5.74
CA LYS A 15 -14.34 4.14 5.61
C LYS A 15 -12.88 3.77 5.49
N VAL A 16 -12.46 2.75 6.24
CA VAL A 16 -11.13 2.17 6.13
C VAL A 16 -10.93 1.53 4.76
N ALA A 17 -11.90 0.77 4.24
CA ALA A 17 -11.86 0.19 2.90
C ALA A 17 -11.71 1.27 1.82
N GLU A 18 -12.46 2.37 1.95
CA GLU A 18 -12.38 3.53 1.05
C GLU A 18 -10.97 4.14 1.06
N LEU A 19 -10.37 4.30 2.24
CA LEU A 19 -9.02 4.83 2.40
C LEU A 19 -7.95 3.90 1.81
N VAL A 20 -8.02 2.60 2.09
CA VAL A 20 -7.10 1.59 1.53
C VAL A 20 -7.17 1.60 0.00
N ARG A 21 -8.37 1.68 -0.59
CA ARG A 21 -8.55 1.82 -2.05
C ARG A 21 -7.92 3.09 -2.60
N LYS A 22 -8.09 4.23 -1.91
CA LYS A 22 -7.48 5.51 -2.29
C LYS A 22 -5.96 5.47 -2.25
N ILE A 23 -5.37 4.73 -1.31
CA ILE A 23 -3.90 4.57 -1.19
C ILE A 23 -3.36 3.65 -2.30
N ASN A 24 -4.09 2.58 -2.65
CA ASN A 24 -3.67 1.64 -3.68
C ASN A 24 -3.75 2.22 -5.11
N LYS A 25 -4.69 3.12 -5.37
CA LYS A 25 -4.92 3.68 -6.71
C LYS A 25 -3.70 4.43 -7.29
N PRO A 26 -3.03 5.34 -6.56
CA PRO A 26 -1.82 6.01 -7.04
C PRO A 26 -0.69 5.05 -7.42
N ILE A 27 -0.53 3.92 -6.72
CA ILE A 27 0.53 2.93 -7.02
C ILE A 27 0.37 2.41 -8.45
N GLN A 28 -0.87 2.06 -8.82
CA GLN A 28 -1.19 1.56 -10.16
C GLN A 28 -1.11 2.65 -11.24
N GLN A 29 -1.30 3.92 -10.88
CA GLN A 29 -1.30 5.03 -11.84
C GLN A 29 0.08 5.67 -12.04
N VAL A 30 0.90 5.73 -10.99
CA VAL A 30 2.16 6.49 -10.98
C VAL A 30 3.35 5.60 -11.29
N LEU A 31 3.37 4.36 -10.80
CA LEU A 31 4.56 3.52 -10.99
C LEU A 31 4.77 3.06 -12.43
N PRO A 32 3.76 2.62 -13.20
CA PRO A 32 3.97 2.24 -14.59
C PRO A 32 4.61 3.34 -15.46
N PRO A 33 4.14 4.60 -15.45
CA PRO A 33 4.78 5.64 -16.26
C PRO A 33 6.18 6.01 -15.75
N VAL A 34 6.44 5.94 -14.44
CA VAL A 34 7.81 6.15 -13.90
C VAL A 34 8.76 5.05 -14.36
N THR A 35 8.35 3.79 -14.26
CA THR A 35 9.15 2.64 -14.71
C THR A 35 9.37 2.68 -16.23
N ALA A 36 8.37 3.08 -17.01
CA ALA A 36 8.51 3.27 -18.46
C ALA A 36 9.56 4.34 -18.78
N LYS A 37 9.54 5.49 -18.09
CA LYS A 37 10.55 6.54 -18.23
C LYS A 37 11.94 6.06 -17.80
N MET A 38 12.05 5.35 -16.68
CA MET A 38 13.34 4.77 -16.25
C MET A 38 13.90 3.83 -17.31
N ASN A 39 13.07 2.98 -17.92
CA ASN A 39 13.51 2.09 -19.00
C ASN A 39 13.97 2.86 -20.25
N LEU A 40 13.30 3.96 -20.59
CA LEU A 40 13.62 4.76 -21.77
C LEU A 40 14.94 5.55 -21.59
N TYR A 41 15.16 6.13 -20.41
CA TYR A 41 16.30 7.03 -20.16
C TYR A 41 17.49 6.38 -19.47
N LEU A 42 17.30 5.28 -18.74
CA LEU A 42 18.37 4.58 -18.02
C LEU A 42 18.57 3.19 -18.64
N GLN A 43 19.49 3.09 -19.60
CA GLN A 43 19.73 1.81 -20.30
C GLN A 43 20.39 0.75 -19.41
N ASN A 44 21.18 1.16 -18.41
CA ASN A 44 21.85 0.24 -17.48
C ASN A 44 20.84 -0.39 -16.48
N PRO A 45 20.62 -1.72 -16.53
CA PRO A 45 19.66 -2.39 -15.65
C PRO A 45 20.01 -2.32 -14.16
N SER A 46 21.31 -2.35 -13.82
CA SER A 46 21.78 -2.25 -12.45
C SER A 46 21.48 -0.87 -11.87
N THR A 47 21.71 0.20 -12.63
CA THR A 47 21.35 1.57 -12.24
C THR A 47 19.84 1.70 -12.02
N ARG A 48 19.01 1.15 -12.93
CA ARG A 48 17.55 1.14 -12.73
C ARG A 48 17.15 0.43 -11.43
N THR A 49 17.75 -0.72 -11.16
CA THR A 49 17.47 -1.51 -9.96
C THR A 49 17.87 -0.77 -8.69
N ILE A 50 19.05 -0.17 -8.65
CA ILE A 50 19.54 0.62 -7.51
C ILE A 50 18.59 1.78 -7.20
N LEU A 51 18.10 2.48 -8.23
CA LEU A 51 17.19 3.61 -8.07
C LEU A 51 15.75 3.20 -7.72
N PHE A 52 15.26 2.09 -8.27
CA PHE A 52 13.87 1.64 -8.04
C PHE A 52 13.70 0.88 -6.72
N LYS A 53 14.75 0.21 -6.23
CA LYS A 53 14.73 -0.55 -4.97
C LYS A 53 14.20 0.26 -3.76
N PRO A 54 14.70 1.46 -3.43
CA PRO A 54 14.19 2.23 -2.29
C PRO A 54 12.71 2.62 -2.45
N VAL A 55 12.27 2.93 -3.67
CA VAL A 55 10.86 3.24 -3.95
C VAL A 55 9.97 2.03 -3.66
N LYS A 56 10.36 0.85 -4.18
CA LYS A 56 9.65 -0.41 -3.95
C LYS A 56 9.63 -0.77 -2.46
N THR A 57 10.77 -0.70 -1.78
CA THR A 57 10.90 -1.03 -0.35
C THR A 57 10.00 -0.14 0.50
N ASN A 58 10.04 1.19 0.30
CA ASN A 58 9.23 2.11 1.09
C ASN A 58 7.72 1.86 0.92
N ILE A 59 7.26 1.62 -0.30
CA ILE A 59 5.85 1.33 -0.56
C ILE A 59 5.43 0.03 0.12
N VAL A 60 6.23 -1.03 -0.02
CA VAL A 60 5.95 -2.33 0.60
C VAL A 60 5.91 -2.23 2.13
N GLU A 61 6.89 -1.58 2.74
CA GLU A 61 6.96 -1.42 4.20
C GLU A 61 5.77 -0.63 4.75
N ALA A 62 5.41 0.50 4.10
CA ALA A 62 4.25 1.28 4.50
C ALA A 62 2.95 0.45 4.45
N HIS A 63 2.78 -0.39 3.43
CA HIS A 63 1.61 -1.25 3.33
C HIS A 63 1.60 -2.38 4.36
N ILE A 64 2.77 -2.94 4.69
CA ILE A 64 2.89 -3.95 5.75
C ILE A 64 2.47 -3.35 7.10
N GLN A 65 2.90 -2.12 7.39
CA GLN A 65 2.51 -1.42 8.62
C GLN A 65 1.00 -1.20 8.69
N VAL A 66 0.39 -0.70 7.60
CA VAL A 66 -1.08 -0.55 7.52
C VAL A 66 -1.79 -1.89 7.68
N GLN A 67 -1.34 -2.94 6.99
CA GLN A 67 -1.93 -4.27 7.10
C GLN A 67 -1.83 -4.82 8.53
N SER A 68 -0.68 -4.64 9.19
CA SER A 68 -0.49 -5.07 10.58
C SER A 68 -1.46 -4.35 11.53
N LEU A 69 -1.66 -3.04 11.34
CA LEU A 69 -2.59 -2.24 12.12
C LEU A 69 -4.05 -2.70 11.91
N LEU A 70 -4.44 -2.97 10.66
CA LEU A 70 -5.80 -3.46 10.37
C LEU A 70 -6.03 -4.85 10.98
N LYS A 71 -5.02 -5.72 10.96
CA LYS A 71 -5.12 -7.06 11.55
C LYS A 71 -5.24 -7.05 13.08
N SER A 72 -4.67 -6.05 13.75
CA SER A 72 -4.77 -5.93 15.22
C SER A 72 -6.10 -5.33 15.69
N GLU A 73 -6.74 -4.50 14.86
CA GLU A 73 -7.92 -3.72 15.26
C GLU A 73 -9.26 -4.34 14.81
N TYR A 74 -9.29 -5.07 13.70
CA TYR A 74 -10.51 -5.58 13.09
C TYR A 74 -10.59 -7.11 13.12
N SER A 75 -11.80 -7.64 13.26
CA SER A 75 -12.05 -9.09 13.19
C SER A 75 -11.78 -9.66 11.78
N PRO A 76 -11.60 -10.98 11.62
CA PRO A 76 -11.37 -11.59 10.31
C PRO A 76 -12.46 -11.27 9.27
N GLU A 77 -13.71 -11.15 9.71
CA GLU A 77 -14.88 -10.79 8.89
C GLU A 77 -14.74 -9.35 8.35
N GLU A 78 -14.38 -8.41 9.23
CA GLU A 78 -14.16 -7.00 8.91
C GLU A 78 -12.87 -6.78 8.09
N GLN A 79 -11.87 -7.64 8.26
CA GLN A 79 -10.64 -7.63 7.46
C GLN A 79 -10.90 -7.90 5.97
N SER A 80 -11.92 -8.72 5.68
CA SER A 80 -12.37 -8.99 4.30
C SER A 80 -13.04 -7.76 3.68
N LEU A 81 -13.81 -7.02 4.48
CA LEU A 81 -14.49 -5.78 4.06
C LEU A 81 -13.51 -4.61 3.87
N THR A 82 -12.50 -4.49 4.74
CA THR A 82 -11.51 -3.41 4.70
C THR A 82 -10.49 -3.55 3.56
N GLY A 83 -10.51 -4.66 2.81
CA GLY A 83 -9.57 -4.91 1.71
C GLY A 83 -8.14 -5.11 2.20
N SER A 84 -7.97 -5.70 3.38
CA SER A 84 -6.66 -5.94 4.02
C SER A 84 -5.73 -6.88 3.25
N GLU A 85 -6.20 -7.50 2.16
CA GLU A 85 -5.39 -8.23 1.19
C GLU A 85 -4.56 -7.26 0.35
N CYS A 86 -3.45 -6.82 0.95
CA CYS A 86 -2.44 -6.03 0.27
C CYS A 86 -1.79 -6.83 -0.86
N THR A 87 -2.30 -6.68 -2.08
CA THR A 87 -1.77 -7.28 -3.31
C THR A 87 -0.49 -6.60 -3.81
N THR A 88 -0.06 -5.51 -3.15
CA THR A 88 1.08 -4.66 -3.52
C THR A 88 2.39 -5.44 -3.67
N ARG A 89 2.57 -6.57 -2.97
CA ARG A 89 3.77 -7.40 -3.10
C ARG A 89 3.88 -8.15 -4.43
N ARG A 90 2.74 -8.38 -5.11
CA ARG A 90 2.66 -9.08 -6.41
C ARG A 90 2.60 -8.09 -7.59
N SER A 91 2.23 -6.84 -7.32
CA SER A 91 2.08 -5.77 -8.33
C SER A 91 3.31 -4.87 -8.52
N LEU A 92 4.32 -4.98 -7.65
CA LEU A 92 5.61 -4.26 -7.68
C LEU A 92 6.78 -5.20 -7.95
#